data_AF-A0A151Z0P6-F1
#
_entry.id   AF-A0A151Z0P6-F1
#
_cell.length_a   1.000
_cell.length_b   1.000
_cell.length_c   1.000
_cell.angle_alpha   90.00
_cell.angle_beta   90.00
_cell.angle_gamma   90.00
#
_symmetry.space_group_name_H-M   'P 1'
#
loop_
_entity.id
_entity.type
_entity.pdbx_description
1 polymer ?
#
loop_
_entity_poly.entity_id
_entity_poly.type
_entity_poly.pdbx_seq_one_letter_code
_entity_poly.pdbx_strand_id
1 'polypeptide(L)'
;MLSFDENQLKSVLIEEEGIEESKTSFIIENLKKLDDRLQETMDQWMKDRSISNFNVEGVDLKFIMEKGKVNFHNALTIMNAFLYDPNLAETYRKNPYAFSGPMR
;
A
#
# COMPACT_ATOMS: atom_id res chain seq x y z
N MET A 1 -4.96 -1.01 -17.58
CA MET A 1 -5.96 -2.10 -17.40
C MET A 1 -5.56 -2.80 -16.13
N LEU A 2 -6.42 -2.80 -15.11
CA LEU A 2 -6.12 -3.44 -13.82
C LEU A 2 -5.85 -4.93 -14.06
N SER A 3 -4.75 -5.46 -13.54
CA SER A 3 -4.32 -6.83 -13.86
C SER A 3 -4.54 -7.84 -12.72
N PHE A 4 -4.95 -7.36 -11.54
CA PHE A 4 -5.25 -8.23 -10.40
C PHE A 4 -6.68 -8.78 -10.41
N ASP A 5 -6.83 -10.02 -9.95
CA ASP A 5 -8.13 -10.65 -9.70
C ASP A 5 -8.73 -10.11 -8.40
N GLU A 6 -9.90 -9.46 -8.50
CA GLU A 6 -10.59 -8.87 -7.35
C GLU A 6 -10.99 -9.90 -6.29
N ASN A 7 -11.37 -11.11 -6.69
CA ASN A 7 -11.73 -12.17 -5.75
C ASN A 7 -10.49 -12.67 -5.02
N GLN A 8 -9.38 -12.82 -5.75
CA GLN A 8 -8.10 -13.18 -5.15
C GLN A 8 -7.65 -12.12 -4.14
N LEU A 9 -7.73 -10.83 -4.51
CA LEU A 9 -7.38 -9.72 -3.63
C LEU A 9 -8.29 -9.68 -2.39
N LYS A 10 -9.59 -9.91 -2.55
CA LYS A 10 -10.53 -9.99 -1.43
C LYS A 10 -10.13 -11.11 -0.46
N SER A 11 -9.81 -12.30 -0.96
CA SER A 11 -9.34 -13.41 -0.12
C SER A 11 -8.05 -13.05 0.62
N VAL A 12 -7.07 -12.45 -0.04
CA VAL A 12 -5.81 -12.03 0.60
C VAL A 12 -6.05 -11.01 1.71
N LEU A 13 -6.89 -10.00 1.47
CA LEU A 13 -7.21 -8.99 2.49
C LEU A 13 -7.85 -9.62 3.74
N ILE A 14 -8.76 -10.59 3.57
CA ILE A 14 -9.44 -11.23 4.69
C ILE A 14 -8.52 -12.24 5.41
N GLU A 15 -7.92 -13.15 4.65
CA GLU A 15 -7.26 -14.34 5.18
C GLU A 15 -5.82 -14.05 5.63
N GLU A 16 -5.08 -13.25 4.87
CA GLU A 16 -3.66 -12.95 5.17
C GLU A 16 -3.53 -11.68 6.01
N GLU A 17 -4.34 -10.66 5.69
CA GLU A 17 -4.23 -9.35 6.33
C GLU A 17 -5.25 -9.10 7.45
N GLY A 18 -6.19 -10.02 7.67
CA GLY A 18 -7.17 -9.96 8.76
C GLY A 18 -8.18 -8.82 8.63
N ILE A 19 -8.41 -8.33 7.40
CA ILE A 19 -9.35 -7.24 7.12
C ILE A 19 -10.78 -7.75 7.20
N GLU A 20 -11.62 -7.02 7.92
CA GLU A 20 -13.06 -7.28 7.97
C GLU A 20 -13.68 -7.22 6.57
N GLU A 21 -14.50 -8.22 6.23
CA GLU A 21 -15.15 -8.31 4.92
C GLU A 21 -15.88 -7.01 4.52
N SER A 22 -16.53 -6.34 5.48
CA SER A 22 -17.23 -5.08 5.27
C SER A 22 -16.34 -3.94 4.76
N LYS A 23 -15.02 -4.00 5.01
CA LYS A 23 -14.04 -2.99 4.59
C LYS A 23 -13.33 -3.37 3.29
N THR A 24 -13.38 -4.64 2.89
CA THR A 24 -12.65 -5.14 1.72
C THR A 24 -13.03 -4.44 0.43
N SER A 25 -14.33 -4.26 0.15
CA SER A 25 -14.78 -3.57 -1.06
C SER A 25 -14.26 -2.14 -1.16
N PHE A 26 -14.22 -1.41 -0.04
CA PHE A 26 -13.67 -0.05 -0.01
C PHE A 26 -12.17 -0.03 -0.30
N ILE A 27 -11.41 -0.97 0.29
CA ILE A 27 -9.97 -1.08 0.07
C ILE A 27 -9.69 -1.44 -1.40
N ILE A 28 -10.42 -2.40 -1.97
CA ILE A 28 -10.28 -2.79 -3.38
C ILE A 28 -10.52 -1.59 -4.30
N GLU A 29 -11.58 -0.81 -4.08
CA GLU A 29 -11.87 0.39 -4.88
C GLU A 29 -10.79 1.48 -4.76
N ASN A 30 -10.08 1.57 -3.64
CA ASN A 30 -8.93 2.47 -3.50
C ASN A 30 -7.70 1.93 -4.22
N LEU A 31 -7.45 0.61 -4.14
CA LEU A 31 -6.33 -0.04 -4.82
C LEU A 31 -6.48 0.04 -6.35
N LYS A 32 -7.71 0.03 -6.87
CA LYS A 32 -8.00 0.28 -8.30
C LYS A 32 -7.60 1.67 -8.80
N LYS A 33 -7.39 2.62 -7.89
CA LYS A 33 -7.04 4.01 -8.20
C LYS A 33 -5.57 4.33 -7.94
N LEU A 34 -4.75 3.32 -7.64
CA LEU A 34 -3.31 3.53 -7.53
C LEU A 34 -2.74 3.97 -8.87
N ASP A 35 -1.70 4.81 -8.80
CA ASP A 35 -0.83 5.14 -9.94
C ASP A 35 -0.37 3.86 -10.66
N ASP A 36 -0.32 3.89 -11.99
CA ASP A 36 0.04 2.72 -12.82
C ASP A 36 1.37 2.08 -12.39
N ARG A 37 2.32 2.87 -11.88
CA ARG A 37 3.61 2.37 -11.39
C ARG A 37 3.47 1.49 -10.13
N LEU A 38 2.44 1.72 -9.33
CA LEU A 38 2.12 0.92 -8.15
C LEU A 38 1.24 -0.28 -8.47
N GLN A 39 0.46 -0.22 -9.56
CA GLN A 39 -0.30 -1.37 -10.05
C GLN A 39 0.64 -2.54 -10.36
N GLU A 40 1.75 -2.30 -11.06
CA GLU A 40 2.75 -3.35 -11.36
C GLU A 40 3.33 -3.97 -10.08
N THR A 41 3.57 -3.14 -9.06
CA THR A 41 4.09 -3.59 -7.77
C THR A 41 3.07 -4.45 -7.03
N MET A 42 1.80 -4.05 -7.08
CA MET A 42 0.70 -4.79 -6.48
C MET A 42 0.52 -6.15 -7.18
N ASP A 43 0.55 -6.18 -8.51
CA ASP A 43 0.39 -7.40 -9.31
C ASP A 43 1.52 -8.40 -9.05
N GLN A 44 2.76 -7.92 -8.95
CA GLN A 44 3.90 -8.74 -8.58
C GLN A 44 3.71 -9.36 -7.18
N TRP A 45 3.31 -8.55 -6.19
CA TRP A 45 3.06 -9.05 -4.84
C TRP A 45 1.90 -10.06 -4.77
N MET A 46 0.83 -9.84 -5.55
CA MET A 46 -0.28 -10.78 -5.67
C MET A 46 0.16 -12.14 -6.23
N LYS A 47 1.18 -12.15 -7.10
CA LYS A 47 1.71 -13.36 -7.74
C LYS A 47 2.64 -14.18 -6.82
N ASP A 48 3.59 -13.54 -6.14
CA ASP A 48 4.65 -14.25 -5.43
C ASP A 48 5.01 -13.66 -4.05
N ARG A 49 4.23 -12.69 -3.57
CA ARG A 49 4.45 -11.96 -2.30
C ARG A 49 5.79 -11.22 -2.24
N SER A 50 6.50 -11.07 -3.36
CA SER A 50 7.70 -10.25 -3.41
C SER A 50 7.33 -8.77 -3.38
N ILE A 51 8.09 -8.01 -2.59
CA ILE A 51 7.94 -6.56 -2.47
C ILE A 51 8.93 -5.93 -3.43
N SER A 52 8.44 -5.19 -4.43
CA SER A 52 9.28 -4.46 -5.37
C SER A 52 10.11 -3.39 -4.65
N ASN A 53 11.26 -3.04 -5.19
CA ASN A 53 12.12 -2.00 -4.63
C ASN A 53 11.67 -0.58 -5.03
N PHE A 54 10.35 -0.36 -5.09
CA PHE A 54 9.78 0.93 -5.48
C PHE A 54 10.09 1.99 -4.43
N ASN A 55 10.67 3.11 -4.86
CA ASN A 55 11.21 4.14 -3.97
C ASN A 55 10.76 5.54 -4.39
N VAL A 56 10.39 6.36 -3.39
CA VAL A 56 10.12 7.79 -3.54
C VAL A 56 10.88 8.53 -2.45
N GLU A 57 11.78 9.43 -2.83
CA GLU A 57 12.58 10.26 -1.90
C GLU A 57 13.31 9.47 -0.79
N GLY A 58 13.79 8.26 -1.12
CA GLY A 58 14.49 7.39 -0.19
C GLY A 58 13.57 6.57 0.72
N VAL A 59 12.26 6.58 0.48
CA VAL A 59 11.28 5.73 1.16
C VAL A 59 10.79 4.64 0.21
N ASP A 60 10.92 3.38 0.62
CA ASP A 60 10.37 2.23 -0.09
C ASP A 60 9.21 1.58 0.68
N LEU A 61 8.54 0.62 0.05
CA LEU A 61 7.40 -0.07 0.67
C LEU A 61 7.78 -0.85 1.94
N LYS A 62 8.97 -1.45 1.98
CA LYS A 62 9.44 -2.18 3.18
C LYS A 62 9.64 -1.22 4.35
N PHE A 63 10.23 -0.07 4.09
CA PHE A 63 10.40 0.98 5.08
C PHE A 63 9.05 1.44 5.65
N ILE A 64 8.05 1.64 4.79
CA ILE A 64 6.69 2.02 5.23
C ILE A 64 6.06 0.93 6.09
N MET A 65 6.13 -0.35 5.66
CA MET A 65 5.58 -1.47 6.41
C MET A 65 6.25 -1.62 7.79
N GLU A 66 7.58 -1.57 7.84
CA GLU A 66 8.33 -1.75 9.08
C GLU A 66 8.17 -0.58 10.06
N LYS A 67 8.25 0.66 9.57
CA LYS A 67 8.15 1.85 10.42
C LYS A 67 6.71 2.20 10.78
N GLY A 68 5.80 2.09 9.83
CA GLY A 68 4.36 2.30 10.03
C GLY A 68 3.69 1.15 10.77
N LYS A 69 4.31 -0.04 10.81
CA LYS A 69 3.69 -1.29 11.30
C LYS A 69 2.37 -1.57 10.60
N VAL A 70 2.37 -1.41 9.28
CA VAL A 70 1.18 -1.56 8.42
C VAL A 70 1.37 -2.69 7.42
N ASN A 71 0.25 -3.25 6.99
CA ASN A 71 0.22 -4.27 5.95
C ASN A 71 0.53 -3.68 4.56
N PHE A 72 0.67 -4.56 3.57
CA PHE A 72 1.10 -4.18 2.23
C PHE A 72 0.12 -3.23 1.54
N HIS A 73 -1.20 -3.45 1.64
CA HIS A 73 -2.18 -2.53 1.02
C HIS A 73 -2.11 -1.09 1.57
N ASN A 74 -1.85 -0.95 2.88
CA ASN A 74 -1.69 0.34 3.52
C ASN A 74 -0.39 0.99 3.08
N ALA A 75 0.69 0.21 2.95
CA ALA A 75 1.95 0.71 2.40
C ALA A 75 1.82 1.21 0.96
N LEU A 76 1.07 0.50 0.10
CA LEU A 76 0.75 0.95 -1.25
C LEU A 76 -0.04 2.26 -1.26
N THR A 77 -1.03 2.39 -0.37
CA THR A 77 -1.85 3.61 -0.27
C THR A 77 -0.99 4.82 0.16
N ILE A 78 -0.09 4.62 1.12
CA ILE A 78 0.86 5.65 1.57
C ILE A 78 1.83 6.01 0.44
N MET A 79 2.39 5.01 -0.26
CA MET A 79 3.28 5.25 -1.39
C MET A 79 2.59 6.00 -2.53
N ASN A 80 1.30 5.73 -2.77
CA ASN A 80 0.52 6.47 -3.75
C ASN A 80 0.37 7.95 -3.38
N ALA A 81 0.19 8.24 -2.09
CA ALA A 81 0.20 9.63 -1.60
C ALA A 81 1.56 10.30 -1.79
N PHE A 82 2.66 9.56 -1.63
CA PHE A 82 4.01 10.05 -1.88
C PHE A 82 4.28 10.35 -3.36
N LEU A 83 3.68 9.58 -4.27
CA LEU A 83 3.75 9.87 -5.70
C LEU A 83 3.00 11.15 -6.08
N TYR A 84 1.92 11.45 -5.37
CA TYR A 84 1.15 12.68 -5.56
C TYR A 84 1.85 13.90 -4.93
N ASP A 85 2.41 13.75 -3.73
CA ASP A 85 3.18 14.78 -3.05
C ASP A 85 4.48 14.20 -2.45
N PRO A 86 5.61 14.30 -3.19
CA PRO A 86 6.91 13.80 -2.72
C PRO A 86 7.40 14.44 -1.41
N ASN A 87 6.92 15.62 -1.03
CA ASN A 87 7.28 16.23 0.27
C ASN A 87 6.75 15.41 1.45
N LEU A 88 5.65 14.68 1.25
CA LEU A 88 5.14 13.74 2.25
C LEU A 88 6.11 12.59 2.48
N ALA A 89 6.76 12.10 1.43
CA ALA A 89 7.79 11.05 1.54
C ALA A 89 9.00 11.54 2.34
N GLU A 90 9.47 12.76 2.06
CA GLU A 90 10.60 13.33 2.80
C GLU A 90 10.24 13.54 4.29
N THR A 91 9.03 14.01 4.56
CA THR A 91 8.51 14.18 5.92
C THR A 91 8.41 12.83 6.63
N TYR A 92 7.87 11.81 5.95
CA TYR A 92 7.75 10.45 6.48
C TYR A 92 9.12 9.85 6.77
N ARG A 93 10.11 10.05 5.89
CA ARG A 93 11.48 9.58 6.08
C ARG A 93 12.12 10.16 7.35
N LYS A 94 11.87 11.45 7.63
CA LYS A 94 12.39 12.14 8.82
C LYS A 94 11.63 11.75 10.09
N ASN A 95 10.31 11.60 10.00
CA ASN A 95 9.46 11.23 11.13
C ASN A 95 8.27 10.37 10.67
N PRO A 96 8.41 9.03 10.64
CA PRO A 96 7.35 8.11 10.23
C PRO A 96 6.09 8.22 11.09
N TYR A 97 6.23 8.66 12.34
CA TYR A 97 5.13 8.79 13.30
C TYR A 97 4.29 10.06 13.11
N ALA A 98 4.74 11.02 12.29
CA ALA A 98 3.94 12.19 11.94
C ALA A 98 2.68 11.79 11.15
N PHE A 99 2.71 10.63 10.49
CA PHE A 99 1.58 10.06 9.74
C PHE A 99 0.76 9.07 10.57
N SER A 100 1.27 8.62 11.72
CA SER A 100 0.54 7.78 12.67
C SER A 100 -0.26 8.63 13.66
N GLY A 101 -1.15 9.48 13.15
CA GLY A 101 -2.32 9.88 13.92
C GLY A 101 -3.33 8.73 13.94
N PRO A 102 -4.14 8.54 15.00
CA PRO A 102 -5.18 7.53 14.94
C PRO A 102 -6.10 7.88 13.77
N MET A 103 -6.19 7.01 12.76
CA MET A 103 -7.34 7.02 11.86
C MET A 103 -8.55 6.71 12.76
N ARG A 104 -9.26 7.78 13.17
CA ARG A 104 -10.54 7.72 13.85
C ARG A 104 -11.64 7.85 12.83
#